data_AF-A0A196M8Z1-F1
#
_entry.id   AF-A0A196M8Z1-F1
#
_cell.length_a   1.000
_cell.length_b   1.000
_cell.length_c   1.000
_cell.angle_alpha   90.00
_cell.angle_beta   90.00
_cell.angle_gamma   90.00
#
_symmetry.space_group_name_H-M   'P 1'
#
loop_
_entity.id
_entity.type
_entity.pdbx_description
1 polymer ?
#
loop_
_entity_poly.entity_id
_entity_poly.type
_entity_poly.pdbx_seq_one_letter_code
_entity_poly.pdbx_strand_id
1 'polypeptide(L)'
;MSGELRALGLAHGLLLGLLLASPMVAPDLLPWAVEALFILGGFQLRLADRRWDLRGGPLGWISHIRMAPRRLLPWAAAAVVALIAGRMDDAQAILGAALLCELLVYPVCAHLLGRLGRPVIGGLLVLLILGIGAAASEPMRYIVAFVIGMSSCLFWLRGPDGDGRALALAAAGVGAAIVAPLLLPATLPFAFLAGTVCATLALAHLSVLRQRPVPWRPDGQPVAKRGLWPIQARLP
;
A
#
# COMPACT_ATOMS: atom_id res chain seq x y z
N MET A 1 15.54 10.22 2.69
CA MET A 1 14.45 9.23 2.52
C MET A 1 15.10 7.86 2.35
N SER A 2 14.67 6.83 3.07
CA SER A 2 15.14 5.46 2.83
C SER A 2 14.78 5.03 1.41
N GLY A 3 15.61 4.23 0.75
CA GLY A 3 15.40 3.81 -0.63
C GLY A 3 14.08 3.07 -0.87
N GLU A 4 13.55 2.42 0.17
CA GLU A 4 12.27 1.68 0.16
C GLU A 4 11.07 2.56 -0.24
N LEU A 5 10.98 3.76 0.33
CA LEU A 5 9.90 4.70 0.02
C LEU A 5 10.06 5.36 -1.34
N ARG A 6 11.24 5.30 -1.96
CA ARG A 6 11.50 6.01 -3.23
C ARG A 6 10.82 5.34 -4.42
N ALA A 7 10.96 4.02 -4.58
CA ALA A 7 10.36 3.31 -5.72
C ALA A 7 8.83 3.34 -5.65
N LEU A 8 8.27 3.04 -4.48
CA LEU A 8 6.83 3.13 -4.24
C LEU A 8 6.31 4.56 -4.36
N GLY A 9 7.06 5.55 -3.84
CA GLY A 9 6.73 6.96 -3.98
C GLY A 9 6.67 7.43 -5.43
N LEU A 10 7.62 6.99 -6.26
CA LEU A 10 7.62 7.27 -7.70
C LEU A 10 6.45 6.60 -8.40
N ALA A 11 6.15 5.33 -8.10
CA ALA A 11 5.01 4.64 -8.68
C ALA A 11 3.68 5.30 -8.32
N HIS A 12 3.50 5.70 -7.04
CA HIS A 12 2.33 6.44 -6.59
C HIS A 12 2.24 7.82 -7.27
N GLY A 13 3.35 8.56 -7.37
CA GLY A 13 3.37 9.85 -8.06
C GLY A 13 3.06 9.73 -9.55
N LEU A 14 3.54 8.68 -10.22
CA LEU A 14 3.23 8.39 -11.62
C LEU A 14 1.77 8.00 -11.81
N LEU A 15 1.22 7.16 -10.95
CA LEU A 15 -0.20 6.81 -10.97
C LEU A 15 -1.09 8.01 -10.68
N LEU A 16 -0.70 8.86 -9.74
CA LEU A 16 -1.41 10.13 -9.51
C LEU A 16 -1.34 11.00 -10.75
N GLY A 17 -0.18 11.17 -11.38
CA GLY A 17 -0.03 11.91 -12.64
C GLY A 17 -0.89 11.37 -13.77
N LEU A 18 -0.94 10.05 -13.95
CA LEU A 18 -1.81 9.38 -14.92
C LEU A 18 -3.29 9.59 -14.59
N LEU A 19 -3.67 9.53 -13.31
CA LEU A 19 -5.03 9.83 -12.87
C LEU A 19 -5.39 11.28 -13.20
N LEU A 20 -4.50 12.24 -12.94
CA LEU A 20 -4.73 13.64 -13.26
C LEU A 20 -4.90 13.86 -14.79
N ALA A 21 -4.20 13.07 -15.61
CA ALA A 21 -4.34 13.10 -17.07
C ALA A 21 -5.55 12.28 -17.59
N SER A 22 -6.09 11.36 -16.78
CA SER A 22 -7.11 10.38 -17.21
C SER A 22 -8.39 10.97 -17.80
N PRO A 23 -8.94 12.12 -17.34
CA PRO A 23 -10.16 12.66 -17.94
C PRO A 23 -10.01 13.03 -19.42
N MET A 24 -8.79 13.33 -19.87
CA MET A 24 -8.52 13.73 -21.25
C MET A 24 -8.19 12.55 -22.17
N VAL A 25 -7.70 11.44 -21.61
CA VAL A 25 -7.14 10.32 -22.39
C VAL A 25 -8.04 9.08 -22.33
N ALA A 26 -8.51 8.73 -21.14
CA ALA A 26 -9.23 7.49 -20.87
C ALA A 26 -10.10 7.61 -19.61
N PRO A 27 -11.24 8.33 -19.68
CA PRO A 27 -12.08 8.63 -18.52
C PRO A 27 -12.67 7.37 -17.85
N ASP A 28 -12.86 6.29 -18.60
CA ASP A 28 -13.38 5.01 -18.11
C ASP A 28 -12.39 4.28 -17.17
N LEU A 29 -11.10 4.65 -17.22
CA LEU A 29 -10.07 4.06 -16.36
C LEU A 29 -9.98 4.73 -14.98
N LEU A 30 -10.66 5.86 -14.78
CA LEU A 30 -10.56 6.63 -13.55
C LEU A 30 -10.87 5.80 -12.28
N PRO A 31 -11.96 5.01 -12.22
CA PRO A 31 -12.27 4.22 -11.01
C PRO A 31 -11.18 3.19 -10.68
N TRP A 32 -10.63 2.54 -11.70
CA TRP A 32 -9.56 1.56 -11.56
C TRP A 32 -8.25 2.23 -11.08
N ALA A 33 -7.92 3.39 -11.63
CA ALA A 33 -6.76 4.17 -11.20
C ALA A 33 -6.88 4.63 -9.73
N VAL A 34 -8.08 5.06 -9.32
CA VAL A 34 -8.38 5.42 -7.93
C VAL A 34 -8.20 4.21 -7.00
N GLU A 35 -8.74 3.05 -7.34
CA GLU A 35 -8.55 1.82 -6.55
C GLU A 35 -7.07 1.47 -6.36
N ALA A 36 -6.29 1.55 -7.44
CA ALA A 36 -4.86 1.29 -7.38
C ALA A 36 -4.12 2.29 -6.49
N LEU A 37 -4.52 3.57 -6.52
CA LEU A 37 -4.01 4.59 -5.60
C LEU A 37 -4.35 4.27 -4.16
N PHE A 38 -5.57 3.81 -3.84
CA PHE A 38 -5.95 3.41 -2.48
C PHE A 38 -5.10 2.23 -1.97
N ILE A 39 -4.82 1.22 -2.80
CA ILE A 39 -3.88 0.13 -2.45
C ILE A 39 -2.50 0.69 -2.13
N LEU A 40 -1.94 1.53 -3.01
CA LEU A 40 -0.60 2.09 -2.80
C LEU A 40 -0.55 3.05 -1.60
N GLY A 41 -1.59 3.85 -1.40
CA GLY A 41 -1.73 4.77 -0.27
C GLY A 41 -1.76 4.03 1.06
N GLY A 42 -2.57 2.97 1.17
CA GLY A 42 -2.62 2.11 2.34
C GLY A 42 -1.27 1.41 2.61
N PHE A 43 -0.61 0.93 1.55
CA PHE A 43 0.72 0.33 1.65
C PHE A 43 1.75 1.33 2.17
N GLN A 44 1.85 2.50 1.54
CA GLN A 44 2.82 3.54 1.89
C GLN A 44 2.60 4.10 3.28
N LEU A 45 1.34 4.31 3.68
CA LEU A 45 1.02 4.79 5.02
C LEU A 45 1.49 3.79 6.07
N ARG A 46 1.19 2.49 5.87
CA ARG A 46 1.65 1.45 6.79
C ARG A 46 3.17 1.32 6.82
N LEU A 47 3.83 1.46 5.67
CA LEU A 47 5.29 1.43 5.57
C LEU A 47 5.93 2.62 6.31
N ALA A 48 5.40 3.83 6.09
CA ALA A 48 5.86 5.06 6.73
C ALA A 48 5.71 4.98 8.27
N ASP A 49 4.68 4.27 8.72
CA ASP A 49 4.32 4.16 10.12
C ASP A 49 4.49 2.74 10.67
N ARG A 50 5.58 2.10 10.27
CA ARG A 50 6.04 0.79 10.75
C ARG A 50 6.20 0.66 12.28
N ARG A 51 6.19 1.78 13.01
CA ARG A 51 6.36 1.84 14.48
C ARG A 51 5.06 2.15 15.22
N TRP A 52 3.92 2.17 14.53
CA TRP A 52 2.64 2.51 15.14
C TRP A 52 2.30 1.65 16.37
N ASP A 53 2.60 0.35 16.31
CA ASP A 53 2.35 -0.59 17.42
C ASP A 53 3.11 -0.22 18.70
N LEU A 54 4.23 0.51 18.58
CA LEU A 54 5.03 1.00 19.72
C LEU A 54 4.46 2.27 20.36
N ARG A 55 3.52 2.96 19.69
CA ARG A 55 2.88 4.21 20.18
C ARG A 55 1.43 4.00 20.63
N GLY A 56 1.01 2.75 20.80
CA GLY A 56 -0.39 2.38 21.02
C GLY A 56 -1.12 3.26 22.04
N GLY A 57 -2.39 3.55 21.76
CA GLY A 57 -3.26 4.35 22.62
C GLY A 57 -3.75 5.66 21.99
N PRO A 58 -4.52 6.47 22.75
CA PRO A 58 -5.18 7.68 22.25
C PRO A 58 -4.20 8.76 21.78
N LEU A 59 -3.01 8.85 22.40
CA LEU A 59 -1.98 9.83 22.01
C LEU A 59 -1.38 9.55 20.63
N GLY A 60 -1.22 8.27 20.27
CA GLY A 60 -0.83 7.86 18.93
C GLY A 60 -1.87 8.34 17.91
N TRP A 61 -3.15 8.07 18.19
CA TRP A 61 -4.26 8.47 17.32
C TRP A 61 -4.32 9.99 17.10
N ILE A 62 -4.19 10.80 18.16
CA ILE A 62 -4.16 12.26 18.05
C ILE A 62 -2.99 12.73 17.18
N SER A 63 -1.82 12.13 17.35
CA SER A 63 -0.64 12.46 16.54
C SER A 63 -0.87 12.17 15.06
N HIS A 64 -1.53 11.06 14.73
CA HIS A 64 -1.86 10.69 13.35
C HIS A 64 -2.89 11.59 12.71
N ILE A 65 -3.93 11.97 13.45
CA ILE A 65 -4.95 12.93 12.98
C ILE A 65 -4.27 14.27 12.66
N ARG A 66 -3.34 14.73 13.50
CA ARG A 66 -2.59 15.98 13.24
C ARG A 66 -1.75 15.94 11.96
N MET A 67 -1.30 14.77 11.53
CA MET A 67 -0.52 14.61 10.30
C MET A 67 -1.41 14.35 9.06
N ALA A 68 -2.68 13.99 9.25
CA ALA A 68 -3.62 13.66 8.17
C ALA A 68 -3.80 14.78 7.13
N PRO A 69 -3.88 16.09 7.47
CA PRO A 69 -4.13 17.13 6.47
C PRO A 69 -3.14 17.12 5.30
N ARG A 70 -1.85 16.90 5.57
CA ARG A 70 -0.82 16.83 4.52
C ARG A 70 -0.97 15.57 3.66
N ARG A 71 -1.42 14.45 4.25
CA ARG A 71 -1.66 13.19 3.53
C ARG A 71 -2.95 13.19 2.74
N LEU A 72 -3.88 14.08 3.08
CA LEU A 72 -5.15 14.26 2.37
C LEU A 72 -5.03 15.07 1.08
N LEU A 73 -3.93 15.82 0.87
CA LEU A 73 -3.73 16.65 -0.32
C LEU A 73 -3.80 15.85 -1.65
N PRO A 74 -3.14 14.68 -1.81
CA PRO A 74 -3.25 13.88 -3.02
C PRO A 74 -4.69 13.38 -3.28
N TRP A 75 -5.43 13.04 -2.23
CA TRP A 75 -6.82 12.59 -2.33
C TRP A 75 -7.75 13.73 -2.75
N ALA A 76 -7.54 14.93 -2.20
CA ALA A 76 -8.24 16.12 -2.63
C ALA A 76 -7.99 16.43 -4.12
N ALA A 77 -6.74 16.29 -4.59
CA ALA A 77 -6.42 16.46 -6.00
C ALA A 77 -7.15 15.42 -6.88
N ALA A 78 -7.16 14.14 -6.49
CA ALA A 78 -7.90 13.10 -7.21
C ALA A 78 -9.41 13.37 -7.27
N ALA A 79 -10.01 13.84 -6.17
CA ALA A 79 -11.42 14.20 -6.12
C ALA A 79 -11.76 15.42 -6.99
N VAL A 80 -10.90 16.44 -7.00
CA VAL A 80 -11.07 17.60 -7.90
C VAL A 80 -11.02 17.16 -9.36
N VAL A 81 -10.17 16.20 -9.71
CA VAL A 81 -10.12 15.66 -11.07
C VAL A 81 -11.38 14.90 -11.44
N ALA A 82 -11.91 14.06 -10.54
CA ALA A 82 -13.21 13.41 -10.74
C ALA A 82 -14.33 14.46 -10.93
N LEU A 83 -14.31 15.54 -10.16
CA LEU A 83 -15.26 16.65 -10.27
C LEU A 83 -15.15 17.37 -11.63
N ILE A 84 -13.92 17.68 -12.09
CA ILE A 84 -13.67 18.28 -13.41
C ILE A 84 -14.15 17.36 -14.54
N ALA A 85 -14.04 16.05 -14.35
CA ALA A 85 -14.55 15.04 -15.28
C ALA A 85 -16.10 14.90 -15.25
N GLY A 86 -16.81 15.70 -14.44
CA GLY A 86 -18.27 15.64 -14.30
C GLY A 86 -18.78 14.48 -13.45
N ARG A 87 -17.89 13.78 -12.73
CA ARG A 87 -18.20 12.59 -11.92
C ARG A 87 -18.30 12.96 -10.44
N MET A 88 -19.40 13.62 -10.08
CA MET A 88 -19.63 14.09 -8.70
C MET A 88 -19.64 12.93 -7.69
N ASP A 89 -20.28 11.81 -8.04
CA ASP A 89 -20.40 10.65 -7.17
C ASP A 89 -19.03 10.03 -6.86
N ASP A 90 -18.17 9.85 -7.88
CA ASP A 90 -16.78 9.43 -7.70
C ASP A 90 -15.99 10.38 -6.81
N ALA A 91 -16.13 11.70 -7.00
CA ALA A 91 -15.42 12.70 -6.21
C ALA A 91 -15.79 12.61 -4.71
N GLN A 92 -17.09 12.45 -4.43
CA GLN A 92 -17.59 12.23 -3.07
C GLN A 92 -17.11 10.90 -2.50
N ALA A 93 -17.12 9.83 -3.31
CA ALA A 93 -16.65 8.52 -2.90
C ALA A 93 -15.16 8.52 -2.57
N ILE A 94 -14.33 9.19 -3.38
CA ILE A 94 -12.89 9.36 -3.14
C ILE A 94 -12.66 10.09 -1.81
N LEU A 95 -13.28 11.27 -1.62
CA LEU A 95 -13.10 12.06 -0.41
C LEU A 95 -13.61 11.31 0.84
N GLY A 96 -14.80 10.74 0.75
CA GLY A 96 -15.40 9.99 1.85
C GLY A 96 -14.55 8.78 2.26
N ALA A 97 -14.11 7.99 1.27
CA ALA A 97 -13.24 6.85 1.51
C ALA A 97 -11.87 7.28 2.06
N ALA A 98 -11.23 8.32 1.49
CA ALA A 98 -9.94 8.81 1.96
C ALA A 98 -10.00 9.32 3.41
N LEU A 99 -11.02 10.10 3.76
CA LEU A 99 -11.23 10.58 5.12
C LEU A 99 -11.46 9.42 6.09
N LEU A 100 -12.34 8.48 5.74
CA LEU A 100 -12.61 7.32 6.60
C LEU A 100 -11.36 6.45 6.76
N CYS A 101 -10.63 6.23 5.66
CA CYS A 101 -9.42 5.43 5.64
C CYS A 101 -8.32 6.03 6.52
N GLU A 102 -8.05 7.33 6.38
CA GLU A 102 -7.01 8.03 7.14
C GLU A 102 -7.37 8.19 8.61
N LEU A 103 -8.63 8.54 8.93
CA LEU A 103 -9.01 8.97 10.29
C LEU A 103 -9.52 7.82 11.17
N LEU A 104 -10.09 6.76 10.57
CA LEU A 104 -10.74 5.67 11.29
C LEU A 104 -10.17 4.29 10.93
N VAL A 105 -10.21 3.91 9.65
CA VAL A 105 -9.86 2.54 9.22
C VAL A 105 -8.39 2.27 9.50
N TYR A 106 -7.49 3.20 9.15
CA TYR A 106 -6.06 3.01 9.38
C TYR A 106 -5.74 2.80 10.87
N PRO A 107 -6.13 3.68 11.82
CA PRO A 107 -5.87 3.45 13.24
C PRO A 107 -6.38 2.11 13.77
N VAL A 108 -7.61 1.72 13.37
CA VAL A 108 -8.23 0.46 13.81
C VAL A 108 -7.52 -0.75 13.21
N CYS A 109 -7.36 -0.77 11.88
CA CYS A 109 -6.74 -1.88 11.18
C CYS A 109 -5.25 -2.01 11.50
N ALA A 110 -4.51 -0.92 11.67
CA ALA A 110 -3.11 -0.97 12.08
C ALA A 110 -2.97 -1.72 13.42
N HIS A 111 -3.90 -1.49 14.36
CA HIS A 111 -3.91 -2.20 15.64
C HIS A 111 -4.33 -3.67 15.53
N LEU A 112 -5.39 -3.97 14.77
CA LEU A 112 -5.90 -5.33 14.61
C LEU A 112 -4.93 -6.20 13.79
N LEU A 113 -4.50 -5.72 12.64
CA LEU A 113 -3.61 -6.43 11.72
C LEU A 113 -2.18 -6.53 12.26
N GLY A 114 -1.75 -5.56 13.07
CA GLY A 114 -0.44 -5.52 13.72
C GLY A 114 -0.15 -6.76 14.59
N ARG A 115 -1.19 -7.42 15.10
CA ARG A 115 -1.08 -8.62 15.96
C ARG A 115 -1.16 -9.95 15.21
N LEU A 116 -1.61 -9.93 13.95
CA LEU A 116 -1.82 -11.17 13.20
C LEU A 116 -0.49 -11.78 12.73
N GLY A 117 -0.43 -13.09 12.53
CA GLY A 117 0.71 -13.74 11.88
C GLY A 117 0.73 -13.50 10.37
N ARG A 118 1.89 -13.71 9.72
CA ARG A 118 2.01 -13.65 8.26
C ARG A 118 1.02 -14.54 7.49
N PRO A 119 0.79 -15.83 7.85
CA PRO A 119 -0.14 -16.68 7.09
C PRO A 119 -1.59 -16.17 7.20
N VAL A 120 -1.98 -15.65 8.37
CA VAL A 120 -3.31 -15.08 8.59
C VAL A 120 -3.51 -13.83 7.73
N ILE A 121 -2.51 -12.96 7.62
CA ILE A 121 -2.58 -11.81 6.71
C ILE A 121 -2.63 -12.23 5.24
N GLY A 122 -1.87 -13.26 4.85
CA GLY A 122 -1.96 -13.80 3.49
C GLY A 122 -3.38 -14.30 3.17
N GLY A 123 -3.98 -15.06 4.09
CA GLY A 123 -5.37 -15.52 3.96
C GLY A 123 -6.38 -14.37 3.92
N LEU A 124 -6.21 -13.36 4.79
CA LEU A 124 -7.04 -12.16 4.79
C LEU A 124 -6.93 -11.40 3.47
N LEU A 125 -5.73 -11.25 2.92
CA LEU A 125 -5.51 -10.58 1.64
C LEU A 125 -6.25 -11.28 0.49
N VAL A 126 -6.16 -12.61 0.42
CA VAL A 126 -6.92 -13.41 -0.56
C VAL A 126 -8.42 -13.22 -0.35
N LEU A 127 -8.90 -13.27 0.89
CA LEU A 127 -10.32 -13.10 1.21
C LEU A 127 -10.83 -11.69 0.85
N LEU A 128 -10.04 -10.64 1.08
CA LEU A 128 -10.39 -9.28 0.71
C LEU A 128 -10.44 -9.08 -0.81
N ILE A 129 -9.50 -9.68 -1.55
CA ILE A 129 -9.49 -9.61 -3.02
C ILE A 129 -10.72 -10.34 -3.58
N LEU A 130 -11.02 -11.54 -3.10
CA LEU A 130 -12.21 -12.29 -3.52
C LEU A 130 -13.51 -11.60 -3.08
N GLY A 131 -13.49 -10.94 -1.92
CA GLY A 131 -14.62 -10.23 -1.34
C GLY A 131 -14.94 -8.89 -1.98
N ILE A 132 -14.10 -8.36 -2.89
CA ILE A 132 -14.38 -7.07 -3.55
C ILE A 132 -15.70 -7.09 -4.32
N GLY A 133 -16.09 -8.24 -4.87
CA GLY A 133 -17.35 -8.40 -5.59
C GLY A 133 -18.59 -8.21 -4.71
N ALA A 134 -18.44 -8.30 -3.38
CA ALA A 134 -19.50 -8.02 -2.42
C ALA A 134 -19.58 -6.54 -2.00
N ALA A 135 -18.65 -5.69 -2.46
CA ALA A 135 -18.68 -4.27 -2.15
C ALA A 135 -19.82 -3.59 -2.92
N ALA A 136 -20.88 -3.24 -2.19
CA ALA A 136 -22.12 -2.69 -2.75
C ALA A 136 -21.99 -1.23 -3.26
N SER A 137 -20.87 -0.55 -3.00
CA SER A 137 -20.67 0.85 -3.36
C SER A 137 -19.21 1.19 -3.64
N GLU A 138 -18.95 2.24 -4.43
CA GLU A 138 -17.59 2.71 -4.74
C GLU A 138 -16.77 3.10 -3.49
N PRO A 139 -17.33 3.82 -2.49
CA PRO A 139 -16.57 4.12 -1.27
C PRO A 139 -16.13 2.84 -0.55
N MET A 140 -16.98 1.81 -0.51
CA MET A 140 -16.65 0.54 0.10
C MET A 140 -15.51 -0.16 -0.66
N ARG A 141 -15.54 -0.14 -2.00
CA ARG A 141 -14.45 -0.67 -2.83
C ARG A 141 -13.13 0.02 -2.52
N TYR A 142 -13.11 1.36 -2.44
CA TYR A 142 -11.93 2.14 -2.10
C TYR A 142 -11.40 1.85 -0.69
N ILE A 143 -12.30 1.69 0.29
CA ILE A 143 -11.92 1.29 1.66
C ILE A 143 -11.31 -0.11 1.67
N VAL A 144 -11.91 -1.08 0.98
CA VAL A 144 -11.37 -2.44 0.88
C VAL A 144 -10.01 -2.42 0.18
N ALA A 145 -9.86 -1.68 -0.93
CA ALA A 145 -8.60 -1.49 -1.64
C ALA A 145 -7.50 -0.92 -0.72
N PHE A 146 -7.84 0.05 0.13
CA PHE A 146 -6.93 0.59 1.14
C PHE A 146 -6.47 -0.46 2.16
N VAL A 147 -7.41 -1.28 2.67
CA VAL A 147 -7.10 -2.36 3.62
C VAL A 147 -6.27 -3.47 2.96
N ILE A 148 -6.52 -3.78 1.68
CA ILE A 148 -5.67 -4.65 0.87
C ILE A 148 -4.24 -4.09 0.82
N GLY A 149 -4.08 -2.78 0.58
CA GLY A 149 -2.80 -2.08 0.61
C GLY A 149 -2.04 -2.23 1.93
N MET A 150 -2.72 -1.97 3.05
CA MET A 150 -2.14 -2.15 4.38
C MET A 150 -1.73 -3.59 4.65
N SER A 151 -2.60 -4.55 4.29
CA SER A 151 -2.37 -5.98 4.48
C SER A 151 -1.19 -6.47 3.64
N SER A 152 -1.08 -5.97 2.40
CA SER A 152 0.06 -6.22 1.50
C SER A 152 1.37 -5.75 2.12
N CYS A 153 1.38 -4.54 2.69
CA CYS A 153 2.56 -4.01 3.38
C CYS A 153 2.96 -4.87 4.58
N LEU A 154 2.00 -5.30 5.40
CA LEU A 154 2.28 -6.16 6.55
C LEU A 154 2.75 -7.56 6.13
N PHE A 155 2.16 -8.12 5.08
CA PHE A 155 2.60 -9.39 4.50
C PHE A 155 4.05 -9.32 4.05
N TRP A 156 4.41 -8.21 3.39
CA TRP A 156 5.76 -7.92 2.94
C TRP A 156 6.75 -7.70 4.09
N LEU A 157 6.43 -6.82 5.05
CA LEU A 157 7.28 -6.51 6.20
C LEU A 157 7.58 -7.71 7.10
N ARG A 158 6.74 -8.74 7.08
CA ARG A 158 6.94 -9.99 7.82
C ARG A 158 7.55 -11.11 6.97
N GLY A 159 7.79 -10.84 5.68
CA GLY A 159 8.44 -11.74 4.76
C GLY A 159 9.96 -11.65 4.82
N PRO A 160 10.67 -12.58 4.14
CA PRO A 160 12.11 -12.51 4.01
C PRO A 160 12.51 -11.30 3.15
N ASP A 161 13.41 -10.46 3.67
CA ASP A 161 13.97 -9.32 2.96
C ASP A 161 14.81 -9.77 1.76
N GLY A 162 14.65 -9.12 0.61
CA GLY A 162 15.50 -9.34 -0.57
C GLY A 162 15.40 -10.74 -1.20
N ASP A 163 14.37 -11.53 -0.90
CA ASP A 163 14.18 -12.85 -1.49
C ASP A 163 13.80 -12.75 -2.99
N GLY A 164 14.72 -13.19 -3.86
CA GLY A 164 14.51 -13.22 -5.30
C GLY A 164 13.34 -14.11 -5.73
N ARG A 165 12.99 -15.15 -4.95
CA ARG A 165 11.82 -15.99 -5.23
C ARG A 165 10.52 -15.22 -4.99
N ALA A 166 10.44 -14.45 -3.90
CA ALA A 166 9.29 -13.61 -3.61
C ALA A 166 9.11 -12.51 -4.68
N LEU A 167 10.20 -11.89 -5.14
CA LEU A 167 10.15 -10.97 -6.27
C LEU A 167 9.65 -11.65 -7.55
N ALA A 168 10.20 -12.82 -7.89
CA ALA A 168 9.81 -13.56 -9.09
C ALA A 168 8.32 -13.95 -9.05
N LEU A 169 7.82 -14.39 -7.89
CA LEU A 169 6.41 -14.70 -7.68
C LEU A 169 5.52 -13.46 -7.81
N ALA A 170 5.95 -12.32 -7.25
CA ALA A 170 5.23 -11.06 -7.40
C ALA A 170 5.17 -10.61 -8.87
N ALA A 171 6.29 -10.70 -9.60
CA ALA A 171 6.33 -10.40 -11.04
C ALA A 171 5.48 -11.36 -11.87
N ALA A 172 5.53 -12.67 -11.57
CA ALA A 172 4.68 -13.67 -12.21
C ALA A 172 3.19 -13.40 -11.94
N GLY A 173 2.84 -12.95 -10.73
CA GLY A 173 1.49 -12.54 -10.39
C GLY A 173 0.99 -11.36 -11.21
N VAL A 174 1.85 -10.38 -11.51
CA VAL A 174 1.52 -9.29 -12.45
C VAL A 174 1.24 -9.85 -13.85
N GLY A 175 2.08 -10.75 -14.35
CA GLY A 175 1.88 -11.40 -15.64
C GLY A 175 0.56 -12.19 -15.69
N ALA A 176 0.27 -12.98 -14.65
CA ALA A 176 -0.97 -13.73 -14.53
C ALA A 176 -2.20 -12.82 -14.47
N ALA A 177 -2.11 -11.68 -13.78
CA ALA A 177 -3.18 -10.67 -13.72
C ALA A 177 -3.47 -10.00 -15.08
N ILE A 178 -2.46 -9.91 -15.96
CA ILE A 178 -2.65 -9.42 -17.34
C ILE A 178 -3.30 -10.50 -18.22
N VAL A 179 -2.83 -11.75 -18.10
CA VAL A 179 -3.30 -12.86 -18.95
C VAL A 179 -4.71 -13.33 -18.57
N ALA A 180 -5.04 -13.39 -17.28
CA ALA A 180 -6.33 -13.89 -16.80
C ALA A 180 -7.56 -13.21 -17.45
N PRO A 181 -7.69 -11.87 -17.48
CA PRO A 181 -8.84 -11.23 -18.11
C PRO A 181 -8.87 -11.38 -19.65
N LEU A 182 -7.74 -11.69 -20.31
CA LEU A 182 -7.72 -12.00 -21.75
C LEU A 182 -8.35 -13.37 -22.04
N LEU A 183 -8.20 -14.31 -21.11
CA LEU A 183 -8.79 -15.66 -21.21
C LEU A 183 -10.21 -15.70 -20.68
N LEU A 184 -10.49 -14.98 -19.58
CA LEU A 184 -11.78 -14.93 -18.92
C LEU A 184 -12.08 -13.50 -18.45
N PRO A 185 -12.77 -12.68 -19.25
CA PRO A 185 -13.02 -11.26 -18.94
C PRO A 185 -13.71 -11.02 -17.59
N ALA A 186 -14.51 -11.98 -17.12
CA ALA A 186 -15.16 -11.92 -15.81
C ALA A 186 -14.17 -11.84 -14.62
N THR A 187 -12.90 -12.22 -14.81
CA THR A 187 -11.88 -12.14 -13.75
C THR A 187 -11.29 -10.75 -13.58
N LEU A 188 -11.56 -9.81 -14.50
CA LEU A 188 -10.97 -8.48 -14.53
C LEU A 188 -10.97 -7.74 -13.17
N PRO A 189 -12.09 -7.67 -12.39
CA PRO A 189 -12.06 -6.99 -11.09
C PRO A 189 -11.08 -7.60 -10.09
N PHE A 190 -10.97 -8.92 -10.06
CA PHE A 190 -10.05 -9.62 -9.17
C PHE A 190 -8.61 -9.53 -9.66
N ALA A 191 -8.42 -9.71 -10.97
CA ALA A 191 -7.12 -9.68 -11.61
C ALA A 191 -6.47 -8.31 -11.49
N PHE A 192 -7.24 -7.22 -11.62
CA PHE A 192 -6.72 -5.87 -11.45
C PHE A 192 -6.18 -5.62 -10.04
N LEU A 193 -6.94 -5.99 -8.99
CA LEU A 193 -6.51 -5.80 -7.60
C LEU A 193 -5.30 -6.69 -7.28
N ALA A 194 -5.37 -7.98 -7.65
CA ALA A 194 -4.27 -8.91 -7.48
C ALA A 194 -3.00 -8.42 -8.20
N GLY A 195 -3.15 -7.96 -9.44
CA GLY A 195 -2.07 -7.38 -10.23
C GLY A 195 -1.47 -6.14 -9.59
N THR A 196 -2.31 -5.26 -9.04
CA THR A 196 -1.84 -4.05 -8.33
C THR A 196 -1.07 -4.40 -7.06
N VAL A 197 -1.56 -5.38 -6.28
CA VAL A 197 -0.86 -5.90 -5.10
C VAL A 197 0.49 -6.51 -5.51
N CYS A 198 0.49 -7.38 -6.51
CA CYS A 198 1.69 -8.03 -7.03
C CYS A 198 2.72 -7.01 -7.55
N ALA A 199 2.28 -5.98 -8.28
CA ALA A 199 3.15 -4.90 -8.75
C ALA A 199 3.73 -4.10 -7.58
N THR A 200 2.91 -3.80 -6.57
CA THR A 200 3.33 -3.10 -5.35
C THR A 200 4.38 -3.91 -4.58
N LEU A 201 4.16 -5.22 -4.41
CA LEU A 201 5.12 -6.13 -3.77
C LEU A 201 6.41 -6.26 -4.57
N ALA A 202 6.33 -6.35 -5.91
CA ALA A 202 7.51 -6.41 -6.77
C ALA A 202 8.36 -5.14 -6.63
N LEU A 203 7.73 -3.96 -6.64
CA LEU A 203 8.41 -2.68 -6.41
C LEU A 203 9.04 -2.61 -5.01
N ALA A 204 8.33 -3.08 -3.98
CA ALA A 204 8.85 -3.13 -2.62
C ALA A 204 10.09 -4.04 -2.52
N HIS A 205 10.05 -5.25 -3.12
CA HIS A 205 11.21 -6.14 -3.16
C HIS A 205 12.40 -5.55 -3.96
N LEU A 206 12.14 -4.92 -5.12
CA LEU A 206 13.17 -4.24 -5.91
C LEU A 206 13.85 -3.10 -5.13
N SER A 207 13.09 -2.43 -4.25
CA SER A 207 13.62 -1.34 -3.43
C SER A 207 14.60 -1.82 -2.34
N VAL A 208 14.44 -3.06 -1.87
CA VAL A 208 15.29 -3.69 -0.85
C VAL A 208 16.47 -4.44 -1.47
N LEU A 209 16.34 -5.01 -2.67
CA LEU A 209 17.46 -5.65 -3.38
C LEU A 209 18.66 -4.70 -3.60
N ARG A 210 18.44 -3.38 -3.59
CA ARG A 210 19.51 -2.37 -3.64
C ARG A 210 20.21 -2.12 -2.30
N GLN A 211 19.63 -2.57 -1.18
CA GLN A 211 20.24 -2.48 0.14
C GLN A 211 20.85 -3.82 0.50
N ARG A 212 22.07 -3.81 1.07
CA ARG A 212 22.75 -5.04 1.49
C ARG A 212 21.81 -5.84 2.41
N PRO A 213 21.49 -7.10 2.09
CA PRO A 213 20.58 -7.90 2.91
C PRO A 213 21.16 -7.98 4.32
N VAL A 214 20.44 -7.44 5.29
CA VAL A 214 20.73 -7.72 6.69
C VAL A 214 20.31 -9.18 6.89
N PRO A 215 21.20 -10.09 7.30
CA PRO A 215 20.87 -11.50 7.38
C PRO A 215 19.68 -11.71 8.31
N TRP A 216 18.65 -12.37 7.78
CA TRP A 216 17.50 -12.88 8.52
C TRP A 216 17.99 -13.68 9.73
N ARG A 217 17.69 -13.22 10.95
CA ARG A 217 17.99 -13.99 12.16
C ARG A 217 16.73 -14.72 12.61
N PRO A 218 16.76 -16.06 12.75
CA PRO A 218 15.71 -16.77 13.46
C PRO A 218 15.67 -16.30 14.93
N ASP A 219 14.46 -16.26 15.50
CA ASP A 219 14.21 -15.83 16.88
C ASP A 219 15.16 -16.53 17.88
N GLY A 220 15.82 -15.76 18.75
CA GLY A 220 16.59 -16.28 19.88
C GLY A 220 18.04 -15.81 20.05
N GLN A 221 18.60 -15.02 19.12
CA GLN A 221 19.97 -14.49 19.33
C GLN A 221 19.98 -13.15 20.09
N PRO A 222 20.83 -12.99 21.12
CA PRO A 222 20.90 -11.79 21.94
C PRO A 222 21.28 -10.55 21.13
N VAL A 223 20.68 -9.42 21.51
CA VAL A 223 20.91 -8.10 20.93
C VAL A 223 22.36 -7.68 21.17
N ALA A 224 23.21 -7.75 20.14
CA ALA A 224 24.38 -6.90 20.11
C ALA A 224 23.88 -5.46 19.97
N LYS A 225 23.87 -4.72 21.10
CA LYS A 225 23.60 -3.28 21.10
C LYS A 225 24.45 -2.66 20.00
N ARG A 226 23.82 -1.92 19.08
CA ARG A 226 24.49 -1.11 18.07
C ARG A 226 25.61 -0.31 18.75
N GLY A 227 26.85 -0.73 18.56
CA GLY A 227 27.98 0.16 18.68
C GLY A 227 27.77 1.26 17.66
N LEU A 228 27.72 2.49 18.15
CA LEU A 228 27.84 3.69 17.33
C LEU A 228 28.97 3.47 16.32
N TRP A 229 28.74 3.93 15.09
CA TRP A 229 29.75 4.06 14.04
C TRP A 229 31.12 4.43 14.66
N PRO A 230 32.22 3.75 14.31
CA PRO A 230 33.53 4.25 14.70
C PRO A 230 33.76 5.55 13.94
N ILE A 231 33.61 6.68 14.64
CA ILE A 231 34.29 7.91 14.26
C ILE A 231 35.77 7.55 14.35
N GLN A 232 36.42 7.38 13.20
CA GLN A 232 37.88 7.34 13.14
C GLN A 232 38.36 8.71 13.63
N ALA A 233 38.67 8.81 14.92
CA ALA A 233 39.51 9.87 15.42
C ALA A 233 40.90 9.65 14.81
N ARG A 234 41.19 10.39 13.73
CA ARG A 234 42.58 10.68 13.38
C ARG A 234 43.09 11.64 14.44
N LEU A 235 44.08 11.22 15.21
CA LEU A 235 45.01 12.14 15.84
C LEU A 235 46.44 11.69 15.47
N PRO A 236 47.34 12.64 15.18
CA PRO A 236 48.76 12.39 15.01
C PRO A 236 49.43 11.89 16.30
#